data_AF-A0A2K5JQE2-F1
#
_entry.id   AF-A0A2K5JQE2-F1
#
_cell.length_a   1.000
_cell.length_b   1.000
_cell.length_c   1.000
_cell.angle_alpha   90.00
_cell.angle_beta   90.00
_cell.angle_gamma   90.00
#
_symmetry.space_group_name_H-M   'P 1'
#
loop_
_entity.id
_entity.type
_entity.pdbx_description
1 polymer ?
#
loop_
_entity_poly.entity_id
_entity_poly.type
_entity_poly.pdbx_seq_one_letter_code
_entity_poly.pdbx_strand_id
1 'polypeptide(L)'
;MVEEVRWRECVGYVNSNMENAVGSLYVREAFPGDSKSMVRELIDKVRTVFVETLDELGWMDEESRKKAQEKAMSIREQIGHPDYILEETDRRLDEEYSNLNFSEDLYFENSLQNLKVGAQRSLRKLREKVDPNLWIMGAAVVNAFYSPNRNQIVFPAGILQPPFFSKEQPQALNFGGIGMVIGHEITHGFDDNGRNFDKNGNMMDWWSNFSTQHFREQSECMIYQYNNYSWDLADKQNVNGFNTLGENIADNGGVRQAYKAYLKWMAEGGKDQQLPGLDLTHEQLFFISYAQVWCGSYRPEFAIQSIKTDVHSPLKYRVLGSLQNLAAFADTFHCAQGTPMHPKERCRVW
;
A
#
# COMPACT_ATOMS: atom_id res chain seq x y z
N MET A 1 16.19 17.36 -12.54
CA MET A 1 16.38 15.93 -12.21
C MET A 1 17.84 15.75 -11.83
N VAL A 2 18.12 15.07 -10.72
CA VAL A 2 19.50 14.65 -10.43
C VAL A 2 19.81 13.57 -11.44
N GLU A 3 20.87 13.72 -12.23
CA GLU A 3 21.31 12.71 -13.18
C GLU A 3 21.73 11.46 -12.38
N GLU A 4 21.07 10.33 -12.60
CA GLU A 4 21.45 9.09 -11.96
C GLU A 4 22.71 8.54 -12.61
N VAL A 5 23.50 7.77 -11.85
CA VAL A 5 24.64 7.07 -12.42
C VAL A 5 24.14 6.04 -13.44
N ARG A 6 24.71 6.04 -14.64
CA ARG A 6 24.26 5.27 -15.81
C ARG A 6 23.85 3.82 -15.53
N TRP A 7 24.59 3.10 -14.68
CA TRP A 7 24.26 1.70 -14.37
C TRP A 7 22.91 1.56 -13.65
N ARG A 8 22.48 2.53 -12.83
CA ARG A 8 21.17 2.54 -12.16
C ARG A 8 20.05 2.74 -13.17
N GLU A 9 20.24 3.64 -14.13
CA GLU A 9 19.30 3.83 -15.24
C GLU A 9 19.13 2.54 -16.05
N CYS A 10 20.24 1.85 -16.37
CA CYS A 10 20.20 0.57 -17.08
C CYS A 10 19.50 -0.51 -16.27
N VAL A 11 19.77 -0.63 -14.96
CA VAL A 11 19.10 -1.60 -14.08
C VAL A 11 17.60 -1.31 -13.99
N GLY A 12 17.21 -0.05 -13.79
CA GLY A 12 15.82 0.37 -13.76
C GLY A 12 15.11 0.05 -15.09
N TYR A 13 15.76 0.35 -16.21
CA TYR A 13 15.24 0.05 -17.54
C TYR A 13 14.99 -1.44 -17.76
N VAL A 14 15.96 -2.31 -17.43
CA VAL A 14 15.80 -3.76 -17.59
C VAL A 14 14.73 -4.29 -16.64
N ASN A 15 14.67 -3.82 -15.39
CA ASN A 15 13.63 -4.21 -14.44
C ASN A 15 12.22 -3.85 -14.95
N SER A 16 12.04 -2.67 -15.55
CA SER A 16 10.75 -2.24 -16.09
C SER A 16 10.30 -3.01 -17.35
N ASN A 17 11.22 -3.58 -18.12
CA ASN A 17 10.90 -4.31 -19.35
C ASN A 17 10.90 -5.85 -19.17
N MET A 18 11.63 -6.34 -18.17
CA MET A 18 11.84 -7.77 -17.90
C MET A 18 11.64 -8.10 -16.41
N GLU A 19 10.53 -7.60 -15.85
CA GLU A 19 10.25 -7.62 -14.41
C GLU A 19 10.29 -9.01 -13.76
N ASN A 20 9.86 -10.06 -14.49
CA ASN A 20 9.88 -11.44 -13.97
C ASN A 20 11.28 -12.05 -14.03
N ALA A 21 12.06 -11.76 -15.08
CA ALA A 21 13.45 -12.23 -15.17
C ALA A 21 14.33 -11.55 -14.11
N VAL A 22 14.25 -10.23 -13.98
CA VAL A 22 14.95 -9.49 -12.91
C VAL A 22 14.44 -9.89 -11.54
N GLY A 23 13.12 -10.06 -11.38
CA GLY A 23 12.52 -10.55 -10.14
C GLY A 23 13.03 -11.93 -9.72
N SER A 24 13.24 -12.84 -10.67
CA SER A 24 13.81 -14.17 -10.43
C SER A 24 15.24 -14.08 -9.86
N LEU A 25 16.07 -13.20 -10.43
CA LEU A 25 17.42 -12.94 -9.93
C LEU A 25 17.39 -12.28 -8.55
N TYR A 26 16.55 -11.26 -8.37
CA TYR A 26 16.41 -10.52 -7.12
C TYR A 26 15.98 -11.43 -5.95
N VAL A 27 14.96 -12.26 -6.17
CA VAL A 27 14.41 -13.11 -5.11
C VAL A 27 15.42 -14.16 -4.65
N ARG A 28 16.15 -14.79 -5.59
CA ARG A 28 17.20 -15.77 -5.24
C ARG A 28 18.28 -15.18 -4.33
N GLU A 29 18.61 -13.91 -4.52
CA GLU A 29 19.68 -13.24 -3.78
C GLU A 29 19.19 -12.58 -2.49
N ALA A 30 18.03 -11.92 -2.52
CA ALA A 30 17.64 -10.93 -1.52
C ALA A 30 16.35 -11.25 -0.74
N PHE A 31 15.60 -12.31 -1.10
CA PHE A 31 14.32 -12.63 -0.46
C PHE A 31 14.32 -14.01 0.20
N PRO A 32 14.40 -14.10 1.54
CA PRO A 32 14.37 -15.38 2.24
C PRO A 32 12.96 -15.98 2.20
N GLY A 33 12.84 -17.23 1.74
CA GLY A 33 11.57 -17.88 1.43
C GLY A 33 10.59 -18.05 2.59
N ASP A 34 11.06 -18.01 3.84
CA ASP A 34 10.22 -18.07 5.05
C ASP A 34 9.44 -16.76 5.33
N SER A 35 9.82 -15.65 4.70
CA SER A 35 9.12 -14.37 4.83
C SER A 35 7.68 -14.43 4.29
N LYS A 36 7.43 -15.27 3.27
CA LYS A 36 6.12 -15.37 2.59
C LYS A 36 5.01 -15.85 3.54
N SER A 37 5.30 -16.79 4.44
CA SER A 37 4.30 -17.30 5.40
C SER A 37 4.00 -16.28 6.50
N MET A 38 5.02 -15.61 7.04
CA MET A 38 4.83 -14.61 8.09
C MET A 38 4.04 -13.40 7.60
N VAL A 39 4.30 -12.93 6.38
CA VAL A 39 3.54 -11.83 5.77
C VAL A 39 2.08 -12.25 5.52
N ARG A 40 1.84 -13.51 5.13
CA ARG A 40 0.47 -14.04 4.99
C ARG A 40 -0.29 -14.00 6.31
N GLU A 41 0.33 -14.40 7.42
CA GLU A 41 -0.28 -14.32 8.74
C GLU A 41 -0.62 -12.87 9.15
N LEU A 42 0.24 -11.90 8.82
CA LEU A 42 -0.05 -10.48 9.03
C LEU A 42 -1.24 -10.02 8.19
N ILE A 43 -1.32 -10.41 6.92
CA ILE A 43 -2.47 -10.12 6.04
C ILE A 43 -3.75 -10.66 6.65
N ASP A 44 -3.77 -11.90 7.11
CA ASP A 44 -4.96 -12.52 7.70
C ASP A 44 -5.39 -11.82 9.00
N LYS A 45 -4.44 -11.39 9.84
CA LYS A 45 -4.74 -10.61 11.06
C LYS A 45 -5.35 -9.25 10.74
N VAL A 46 -4.76 -8.50 9.81
CA VAL A 46 -5.25 -7.17 9.42
C VAL A 46 -6.60 -7.27 8.70
N ARG A 47 -6.77 -8.25 7.80
CA ARG A 47 -8.05 -8.53 7.12
C ARG A 47 -9.16 -8.87 8.11
N THR A 48 -8.86 -9.72 9.09
CA THR A 48 -9.81 -10.06 10.15
C THR A 48 -10.25 -8.82 10.92
N VAL A 49 -9.29 -7.97 11.31
CA VAL A 49 -9.59 -6.72 12.01
C VAL A 49 -10.40 -5.75 11.14
N PHE A 50 -10.14 -5.67 9.84
CA PHE A 50 -10.97 -4.87 8.92
C PHE A 50 -12.42 -5.35 8.95
N VAL A 51 -12.64 -6.66 8.78
CA VAL A 51 -13.98 -7.28 8.79
C VAL A 51 -14.70 -7.05 10.12
N GLU A 52 -14.02 -7.22 11.25
CA GLU A 52 -14.58 -6.94 12.59
C GLU A 52 -14.91 -5.46 12.78
N THR A 53 -14.08 -4.56 12.24
CA THR A 53 -14.31 -3.11 12.35
C THR A 53 -15.53 -2.67 11.57
N LEU A 54 -15.93 -3.39 10.52
CA LEU A 54 -17.17 -3.11 9.80
C LEU A 54 -18.39 -3.18 10.73
N ASP A 55 -18.39 -4.00 11.78
CA ASP A 55 -19.48 -4.09 12.77
C ASP A 55 -19.56 -2.88 13.72
N GLU A 56 -18.49 -2.10 13.82
CA GLU A 56 -18.41 -0.90 14.66
C GLU A 56 -18.85 0.39 13.93
N LEU A 57 -19.01 0.34 12.60
CA LEU A 57 -19.32 1.52 11.79
C LEU A 57 -20.80 1.87 11.91
N GLY A 58 -21.11 2.99 12.57
CA GLY A 58 -22.49 3.49 12.70
C GLY A 58 -23.07 4.13 11.43
N TRP A 59 -22.23 4.42 10.44
CA TRP A 59 -22.61 5.15 9.23
C TRP A 59 -23.01 4.23 8.05
N MET A 60 -22.85 2.92 8.19
CA MET A 60 -23.15 1.93 7.15
C MET A 60 -24.31 1.01 7.58
N ASP A 61 -25.29 0.80 6.72
CA ASP A 61 -26.40 -0.14 6.98
C ASP A 61 -25.94 -1.62 6.92
N GLU A 62 -26.76 -2.51 7.47
CA GLU A 62 -26.46 -3.94 7.57
C GLU A 62 -26.26 -4.61 6.19
N GLU A 63 -27.03 -4.22 5.17
CA GLU A 63 -26.94 -4.80 3.84
C GLU A 63 -25.59 -4.46 3.17
N SER A 64 -25.21 -3.19 3.20
CA SER A 64 -23.95 -2.70 2.64
C SER A 64 -22.75 -3.26 3.41
N ARG A 65 -22.89 -3.38 4.74
CA ARG A 65 -21.88 -3.98 5.63
C ARG A 65 -21.62 -5.44 5.28
N LYS A 66 -22.67 -6.25 5.09
CA LYS A 66 -22.52 -7.65 4.70
C LYS A 66 -21.79 -7.79 3.36
N LYS A 67 -22.13 -6.96 2.37
CA LYS A 67 -21.42 -6.95 1.08
C LYS A 67 -19.96 -6.51 1.23
N ALA A 68 -19.67 -5.58 2.13
CA ALA A 68 -18.31 -5.12 2.40
C ALA A 68 -17.47 -6.24 3.04
N GLN A 69 -18.05 -6.99 3.97
CA GLN A 69 -17.45 -8.19 4.55
C GLN A 69 -17.17 -9.25 3.46
N GLU A 70 -18.15 -9.52 2.58
CA GLU A 70 -17.95 -10.44 1.45
C GLU A 70 -16.82 -10.00 0.52
N LYS A 71 -16.73 -8.70 0.21
CA LYS A 71 -15.64 -8.15 -0.62
C LYS A 71 -14.29 -8.31 0.05
N ALA A 72 -14.17 -7.94 1.33
CA ALA A 72 -12.93 -8.00 2.10
C ALA A 72 -12.39 -9.43 2.18
N MET A 73 -13.28 -10.40 2.42
CA MET A 73 -12.94 -11.82 2.47
C MET A 73 -12.61 -12.41 1.09
N SER A 74 -12.99 -11.74 0.00
CA SER A 74 -12.68 -12.14 -1.37
C SER A 74 -11.43 -11.48 -1.94
N ILE A 75 -10.76 -10.59 -1.18
CA ILE A 75 -9.51 -9.96 -1.61
C ILE A 75 -8.45 -11.05 -1.79
N ARG A 76 -7.85 -11.11 -2.97
CA ARG A 76 -6.75 -12.03 -3.29
C ARG A 76 -5.41 -11.41 -2.91
N GLU A 77 -4.55 -12.16 -2.23
CA GLU A 77 -3.19 -11.71 -1.91
C GLU A 77 -2.12 -12.33 -2.83
N GLN A 78 -1.14 -11.51 -3.22
CA GLN A 78 0.10 -11.93 -3.89
C GLN A 78 1.29 -11.43 -3.06
N ILE A 79 2.18 -12.34 -2.66
CA ILE A 79 3.24 -12.06 -1.67
C ILE A 79 4.60 -12.49 -2.21
N GLY A 80 5.55 -11.56 -2.24
CA GLY A 80 6.93 -11.77 -2.67
C GLY A 80 7.06 -11.82 -4.18
N HIS A 81 6.74 -12.97 -4.77
CA HIS A 81 6.88 -13.25 -6.20
C HIS A 81 5.95 -14.38 -6.67
N PRO A 82 5.66 -14.47 -7.98
CA PRO A 82 5.03 -15.64 -8.57
C PRO A 82 5.96 -16.86 -8.45
N ASP A 83 5.43 -18.02 -8.09
CA ASP A 83 6.28 -19.20 -7.83
C ASP A 83 7.04 -19.67 -9.09
N TYR A 84 6.41 -19.56 -10.26
CA TYR A 84 6.95 -20.03 -11.54
C TYR A 84 8.26 -19.36 -11.97
N ILE A 85 8.58 -18.17 -11.46
CA ILE A 85 9.82 -17.48 -11.86
C ILE A 85 11.06 -18.11 -11.23
N LEU A 86 10.89 -18.96 -10.21
CA LEU A 86 11.99 -19.70 -9.57
C LEU A 86 12.08 -21.16 -10.02
N GLU A 87 11.05 -21.68 -10.68
CA GLU A 87 10.96 -23.07 -11.11
C GLU A 87 11.74 -23.31 -12.41
N GLU A 88 12.93 -23.90 -12.33
CA GLU A 88 13.81 -24.12 -13.50
C GLU A 88 13.17 -24.99 -14.60
N THR A 89 12.23 -25.87 -14.23
CA THR A 89 11.50 -26.72 -15.18
C THR A 89 10.32 -26.01 -15.85
N ASP A 90 9.91 -24.85 -15.32
CA ASP A 90 8.79 -24.08 -15.85
C ASP A 90 9.25 -23.14 -16.97
N ARG A 91 8.76 -23.38 -18.18
CA ARG A 91 9.14 -22.63 -19.38
C ARG A 91 8.43 -21.30 -19.53
N ARG A 92 7.46 -20.96 -18.66
CA ARG A 92 6.67 -19.73 -18.78
C ARG A 92 7.54 -18.47 -18.82
N LEU A 93 8.62 -18.44 -18.03
CA LEU A 93 9.53 -17.30 -17.99
C LEU A 93 10.28 -17.14 -19.33
N ASP A 94 10.80 -18.22 -19.89
CA ASP A 94 11.49 -18.18 -21.19
C ASP A 94 10.52 -17.85 -22.33
N GLU A 95 9.31 -18.44 -22.31
CA GLU A 95 8.26 -18.19 -23.28
C GLU A 95 7.82 -16.72 -23.29
N GLU A 96 7.79 -16.07 -22.12
CA GLU A 96 7.46 -14.64 -21.99
C GLU A 96 8.40 -13.77 -22.84
N TYR A 97 9.68 -14.09 -22.88
CA TYR A 97 10.72 -13.31 -23.56
C TYR A 97 11.18 -13.91 -24.91
N SER A 98 10.57 -15.00 -25.36
CA SER A 98 10.92 -15.73 -26.60
C SER A 98 10.92 -14.91 -27.91
N ASN A 99 10.24 -13.76 -27.94
CA ASN A 99 10.17 -12.87 -29.11
C ASN A 99 11.18 -11.70 -29.04
N LEU A 100 12.04 -11.66 -28.02
CA LEU A 100 13.09 -10.67 -27.85
C LEU A 100 14.43 -11.27 -28.28
N ASN A 101 15.22 -10.50 -29.01
CA ASN A 101 16.55 -10.90 -29.48
C ASN A 101 17.45 -9.67 -29.45
N PHE A 102 18.10 -9.47 -28.31
CA PHE A 102 18.89 -8.28 -28.05
C PHE A 102 20.30 -8.40 -28.61
N SER A 103 20.88 -7.25 -28.95
CA SER A 103 22.30 -7.10 -29.27
C SER A 103 23.00 -6.27 -28.19
N GLU A 104 24.21 -6.67 -27.80
CA GLU A 104 25.02 -5.94 -26.81
C GLU A 104 25.46 -4.56 -27.33
N ASP A 105 25.52 -4.38 -28.66
CA ASP A 105 26.00 -3.15 -29.30
C ASP A 105 24.89 -2.18 -29.72
N LEU A 106 23.62 -2.61 -29.71
CA LEU A 106 22.49 -1.88 -30.33
C LEU A 106 21.39 -1.52 -29.31
N TYR A 107 21.72 -0.66 -28.35
CA TYR A 107 20.81 -0.28 -27.26
C TYR A 107 19.50 0.38 -27.76
N PHE A 108 19.58 1.23 -28.79
CA PHE A 108 18.40 1.92 -29.31
C PHE A 108 17.44 0.94 -29.99
N GLU A 109 17.96 0.00 -30.78
CA GLU A 109 17.21 -1.05 -31.44
C GLU A 109 16.57 -2.01 -30.42
N ASN A 110 17.31 -2.40 -29.36
CA ASN A 110 16.75 -3.17 -28.25
C ASN A 110 15.56 -2.43 -27.61
N SER A 111 15.67 -1.10 -27.46
CA SER A 111 14.62 -0.28 -26.88
C SER A 111 13.37 -0.23 -27.76
N LEU A 112 13.54 -0.08 -29.08
CA LEU A 112 12.44 -0.14 -30.03
C LEU A 112 11.79 -1.52 -30.07
N GLN A 113 12.57 -2.60 -29.91
CA GLN A 113 12.05 -3.95 -29.84
C GLN A 113 11.16 -4.16 -28.61
N ASN A 114 11.60 -3.69 -27.44
CA ASN A 114 10.79 -3.72 -26.21
C ASN A 114 9.45 -2.99 -26.39
N LEU A 115 9.47 -1.77 -26.94
CA LEU A 115 8.25 -1.01 -27.20
C LEU A 115 7.29 -1.76 -28.15
N LYS A 116 7.83 -2.34 -29.23
CA LYS A 116 7.03 -3.10 -30.21
C LYS A 116 6.41 -4.35 -29.60
N VAL A 117 7.21 -5.17 -28.91
CA VAL A 117 6.73 -6.43 -28.30
C VAL A 117 5.75 -6.16 -27.16
N GLY A 118 6.01 -5.13 -26.34
CA GLY A 118 5.09 -4.68 -25.28
C GLY A 118 3.73 -4.26 -25.84
N ALA A 119 3.72 -3.43 -26.90
CA ALA A 119 2.49 -3.02 -27.57
C ALA A 119 1.72 -4.23 -28.16
N GLN A 120 2.42 -5.14 -28.84
CA GLN A 120 1.82 -6.36 -29.39
C GLN A 120 1.25 -7.27 -28.30
N ARG A 121 1.95 -7.43 -27.17
CA ARG A 121 1.47 -8.20 -26.01
C ARG A 121 0.19 -7.59 -25.44
N SER A 122 0.12 -6.26 -25.32
CA SER A 122 -1.10 -5.56 -24.87
C SER A 122 -2.26 -5.74 -25.84
N LEU A 123 -2.03 -5.55 -27.15
CA LEU A 123 -3.07 -5.68 -28.17
C LEU A 123 -3.64 -7.10 -28.27
N ARG A 124 -2.81 -8.14 -28.08
CA ARG A 124 -3.27 -9.54 -28.07
C ARG A 124 -4.28 -9.81 -26.96
N LYS A 125 -4.22 -9.10 -25.83
CA LYS A 125 -5.15 -9.27 -24.70
C LYS A 125 -6.60 -8.86 -25.02
N LEU A 126 -6.87 -8.16 -26.13
CA LEU A 126 -8.21 -7.65 -26.45
C LEU A 126 -9.31 -8.73 -26.52
N ARG A 127 -8.97 -9.94 -26.93
CA ARG A 127 -9.93 -11.06 -27.08
C ARG A 127 -9.70 -12.18 -26.06
N GLU A 128 -8.68 -12.04 -25.22
CA GLU A 128 -8.36 -13.00 -24.18
C GLU A 128 -9.17 -12.71 -22.92
N LYS A 129 -9.46 -13.75 -22.15
CA LYS A 129 -10.01 -13.56 -20.81
C LYS A 129 -8.93 -12.98 -19.90
N VAL A 130 -9.34 -12.13 -18.97
CA VAL A 130 -8.45 -11.67 -17.90
C VAL A 130 -8.09 -12.86 -17.03
N ASP A 131 -6.81 -13.24 -16.99
CA ASP A 131 -6.30 -14.18 -16.01
C ASP A 131 -6.27 -13.49 -14.64
N PRO A 132 -7.09 -13.90 -13.66
CA PRO A 132 -7.19 -13.22 -12.39
C PRO A 132 -6.01 -13.53 -11.45
N ASN A 133 -5.12 -14.45 -11.80
CA ASN A 133 -3.91 -14.78 -11.04
C ASN A 133 -2.67 -14.04 -11.53
N LEU A 134 -2.77 -13.27 -12.62
CA LEU A 134 -1.68 -12.47 -13.15
C LEU A 134 -1.23 -11.43 -12.10
N TRP A 135 0.07 -11.39 -11.86
CA TRP A 135 0.71 -10.36 -11.05
C TRP A 135 0.68 -9.03 -11.80
N ILE A 136 0.31 -7.96 -11.11
CA ILE A 136 0.27 -6.61 -11.69
C ILE A 136 1.61 -5.89 -11.61
N MET A 137 2.60 -6.50 -10.95
CA MET A 137 3.94 -5.96 -10.76
C MET A 137 4.97 -7.06 -10.48
N GLY A 138 6.20 -6.88 -10.95
CA GLY A 138 7.33 -7.75 -10.63
C GLY A 138 7.79 -7.69 -9.17
N ALA A 139 8.60 -8.69 -8.77
CA ALA A 139 9.05 -8.88 -7.39
C ALA A 139 10.07 -7.84 -6.90
N ALA A 140 10.89 -7.30 -7.80
CA ALA A 140 11.97 -6.36 -7.50
C ALA A 140 11.48 -4.90 -7.46
N VAL A 141 10.40 -4.64 -6.71
CA VAL A 141 9.81 -3.30 -6.55
C VAL A 141 9.57 -3.00 -5.08
N VAL A 142 9.98 -1.81 -4.63
CA VAL A 142 9.73 -1.31 -3.28
C VAL A 142 8.44 -0.48 -3.28
N ASN A 143 7.30 -1.16 -3.34
CA ASN A 143 5.97 -0.56 -3.26
C ASN A 143 4.92 -1.63 -2.95
N ALA A 144 3.64 -1.28 -2.77
CA ALA A 144 2.50 -2.19 -2.67
C ALA A 144 1.32 -1.65 -3.49
N PHE A 145 0.35 -2.51 -3.82
CA PHE A 145 -0.74 -2.14 -4.71
C PHE A 145 -2.04 -2.90 -4.45
N TYR A 146 -3.15 -2.19 -4.65
CA TYR A 146 -4.47 -2.74 -4.83
C TYR A 146 -4.96 -2.58 -6.28
N SER A 147 -5.54 -3.64 -6.83
CA SER A 147 -6.17 -3.63 -8.16
C SER A 147 -7.69 -3.80 -8.02
N PRO A 148 -8.50 -2.74 -8.25
CA PRO A 148 -9.96 -2.82 -8.12
C PRO A 148 -10.58 -3.88 -9.03
N ASN A 149 -10.13 -3.96 -10.28
CA ASN A 149 -10.64 -4.91 -11.28
C ASN A 149 -10.32 -6.37 -10.98
N ARG A 150 -9.38 -6.63 -10.07
CA ARG A 150 -8.96 -7.98 -9.67
C ARG A 150 -9.33 -8.31 -8.23
N ASN A 151 -9.81 -7.31 -7.48
CA ASN A 151 -9.94 -7.34 -6.02
C ASN A 151 -8.70 -7.98 -5.38
N GLN A 152 -7.52 -7.43 -5.70
CA GLN A 152 -6.23 -8.07 -5.42
C GLN A 152 -5.26 -7.08 -4.76
N ILE A 153 -4.59 -7.52 -3.70
CA ILE A 153 -3.47 -6.82 -3.04
C ILE A 153 -2.15 -7.53 -3.36
N VAL A 154 -1.10 -6.76 -3.67
CA VAL A 154 0.21 -7.29 -4.05
C VAL A 154 1.30 -6.63 -3.21
N PHE A 155 2.13 -7.46 -2.59
CA PHE A 155 3.31 -7.07 -1.81
C PHE A 155 4.55 -7.73 -2.43
N PRO A 156 5.24 -7.07 -3.40
CA PRO A 156 6.47 -7.57 -3.99
C PRO A 156 7.56 -7.83 -2.93
N ALA A 157 8.50 -8.72 -3.24
CA ALA A 157 9.63 -9.02 -2.37
C ALA A 157 10.44 -7.77 -1.98
N GLY A 158 10.49 -6.76 -2.87
CA GLY A 158 11.18 -5.51 -2.63
C GLY A 158 10.66 -4.66 -1.47
N ILE A 159 9.36 -4.71 -1.11
CA ILE A 159 8.87 -3.98 0.09
C ILE A 159 9.01 -4.79 1.38
N LEU A 160 9.22 -6.11 1.28
CA LEU A 160 9.28 -7.03 2.42
C LEU A 160 10.68 -7.06 3.05
N GLN A 161 11.18 -5.90 3.43
CA GLN A 161 12.47 -5.67 4.06
C GLN A 161 12.39 -4.52 5.10
N PRO A 162 13.38 -4.35 5.99
CA PRO A 162 13.39 -3.22 6.90
C PRO A 162 13.36 -1.86 6.16
N PRO A 163 12.68 -0.84 6.70
CA PRO A 163 12.01 -0.82 8.00
C PRO A 163 10.61 -1.46 8.01
N PHE A 164 10.06 -1.84 6.86
CA PHE A 164 8.69 -2.36 6.76
C PHE A 164 8.52 -3.72 7.44
N PHE A 165 9.42 -4.66 7.13
CA PHE A 165 9.32 -6.03 7.59
C PHE A 165 10.69 -6.68 7.85
N SER A 166 10.79 -7.39 8.96
CA SER A 166 11.83 -8.40 9.20
C SER A 166 11.30 -9.42 10.18
N LYS A 167 11.73 -10.69 10.04
CA LYS A 167 11.36 -11.73 11.01
C LYS A 167 12.08 -11.57 12.35
N GLU A 168 13.21 -10.87 12.35
CA GLU A 168 14.04 -10.60 13.52
C GLU A 168 13.65 -9.32 14.26
N GLN A 169 12.86 -8.43 13.67
CA GLN A 169 12.47 -7.17 14.30
C GLN A 169 11.24 -7.32 15.21
N PRO A 170 11.07 -6.46 16.25
CA PRO A 170 9.89 -6.46 17.09
C PRO A 170 8.59 -6.38 16.28
N GLN A 171 7.54 -7.04 16.77
CA GLN A 171 6.26 -7.09 16.06
C GLN A 171 5.60 -5.72 16.00
N ALA A 172 5.77 -4.87 17.01
CA ALA A 172 5.35 -3.46 16.94
C ALA A 172 5.90 -2.76 15.69
N LEU A 173 7.15 -3.03 15.29
CA LEU A 173 7.73 -2.46 14.08
C LEU A 173 7.11 -3.06 12.81
N ASN A 174 6.91 -4.38 12.77
CA ASN A 174 6.25 -5.07 11.64
C ASN A 174 4.81 -4.59 11.44
N PHE A 175 4.02 -4.48 12.51
CA PHE A 175 2.65 -3.96 12.43
C PHE A 175 2.63 -2.47 12.06
N GLY A 176 3.51 -1.65 12.61
CA GLY A 176 3.60 -0.22 12.27
C GLY A 176 4.13 0.05 10.86
N GLY A 177 4.97 -0.85 10.34
CA GLY A 177 5.53 -0.83 8.99
C GLY A 177 4.64 -1.57 7.99
N ILE A 178 4.98 -2.83 7.68
CA ILE A 178 4.25 -3.62 6.67
C ILE A 178 2.78 -3.86 7.04
N GLY A 179 2.43 -3.96 8.33
CA GLY A 179 1.04 -4.13 8.76
C GLY A 179 0.17 -2.93 8.38
N MET A 180 0.70 -1.70 8.50
CA MET A 180 0.02 -0.50 8.04
C MET A 180 -0.11 -0.48 6.52
N VAL A 181 0.93 -0.86 5.77
CA VAL A 181 0.87 -0.97 4.31
C VAL A 181 -0.17 -2.01 3.88
N ILE A 182 -0.26 -3.15 4.57
CA ILE A 182 -1.30 -4.15 4.33
C ILE A 182 -2.70 -3.57 4.52
N GLY A 183 -2.92 -2.88 5.64
CA GLY A 183 -4.20 -2.23 5.91
C GLY A 183 -4.53 -1.14 4.90
N HIS A 184 -3.52 -0.41 4.43
CA HIS A 184 -3.64 0.60 3.37
C HIS A 184 -4.16 -0.03 2.07
N GLU A 185 -3.53 -1.10 1.58
CA GLU A 185 -3.96 -1.80 0.36
C GLU A 185 -5.34 -2.47 0.50
N ILE A 186 -5.68 -3.01 1.67
CA ILE A 186 -7.03 -3.53 1.92
C ILE A 186 -8.06 -2.38 1.86
N THR A 187 -7.72 -1.23 2.44
CA THR A 187 -8.59 -0.05 2.49
C THR A 187 -8.82 0.57 1.12
N HIS A 188 -7.87 0.47 0.18
CA HIS A 188 -8.10 0.84 -1.22
C HIS A 188 -9.25 0.07 -1.87
N GLY A 189 -9.59 -1.13 -1.39
CA GLY A 189 -10.81 -1.82 -1.78
C GLY A 189 -12.10 -1.07 -1.44
N PHE A 190 -12.02 -0.06 -0.59
CA PHE A 190 -13.17 0.63 0.00
C PHE A 190 -12.99 2.15 0.04
N ASP A 191 -11.97 2.70 -0.61
CA ASP A 191 -11.83 4.15 -0.78
C ASP A 191 -12.88 4.72 -1.77
N ASP A 192 -12.78 6.01 -2.10
CA ASP A 192 -13.73 6.69 -2.97
C ASP A 192 -13.79 6.13 -4.40
N ASN A 193 -12.74 5.42 -4.85
CA ASN A 193 -12.67 4.72 -6.12
C ASN A 193 -13.04 3.22 -5.98
N GLY A 194 -12.30 2.49 -5.15
CA GLY A 194 -12.38 1.05 -4.99
C GLY A 194 -13.73 0.58 -4.47
N ARG A 195 -14.45 1.40 -3.67
CA ARG A 195 -15.81 1.08 -3.25
C ARG A 195 -16.77 0.86 -4.42
N ASN A 196 -16.50 1.39 -5.61
CA ASN A 196 -17.39 1.24 -6.78
C ASN A 196 -17.21 -0.10 -7.51
N PHE A 197 -16.36 -0.99 -7.00
CA PHE A 197 -16.11 -2.32 -7.56
C PHE A 197 -16.60 -3.41 -6.61
N ASP A 198 -17.30 -4.42 -7.13
CA ASP A 198 -17.76 -5.56 -6.33
C ASP A 198 -16.61 -6.52 -5.95
N LYS A 199 -16.93 -7.62 -5.26
CA LYS A 199 -15.96 -8.65 -4.86
C LYS A 199 -15.23 -9.36 -6.02
N ASN A 200 -15.78 -9.28 -7.23
CA ASN A 200 -15.23 -9.86 -8.44
C ASN A 200 -14.46 -8.82 -9.29
N GLY A 201 -14.41 -7.56 -8.84
CA GLY A 201 -13.80 -6.46 -9.57
C GLY A 201 -14.66 -5.86 -10.69
N ASN A 202 -15.98 -6.07 -10.67
CA ASN A 202 -16.89 -5.41 -11.60
C ASN A 202 -17.30 -4.04 -11.07
N MET A 203 -17.25 -3.02 -11.93
CA MET A 203 -17.78 -1.69 -11.58
C MET A 203 -19.31 -1.77 -11.48
N MET A 204 -19.84 -1.68 -10.26
CA MET A 204 -21.27 -1.78 -9.96
C MET A 204 -21.54 -1.01 -8.67
N ASP A 205 -22.71 -0.37 -8.56
CA ASP A 205 -23.15 0.16 -7.27
C ASP A 205 -23.74 -0.99 -6.44
N TRP A 206 -23.05 -1.34 -5.36
CA TRP A 206 -23.44 -2.42 -4.46
C TRP A 206 -23.78 -1.92 -3.05
N TRP A 207 -23.74 -0.61 -2.80
CA TRP A 207 -24.17 0.01 -1.55
C TRP A 207 -25.59 0.54 -1.66
N SER A 208 -26.25 0.69 -0.52
CA SER A 208 -27.49 1.46 -0.48
C SER A 208 -27.18 2.96 -0.65
N ASN A 209 -28.19 3.75 -1.05
CA ASN A 209 -28.08 5.21 -1.08
C ASN A 209 -27.74 5.80 0.29
N PHE A 210 -28.24 5.19 1.38
CA PHE A 210 -27.95 5.63 2.75
C PHE A 210 -26.45 5.51 3.03
N SER A 211 -25.86 4.33 2.81
CA SER A 211 -24.43 4.10 3.05
C SER A 211 -23.54 4.93 2.12
N THR A 212 -23.93 5.10 0.86
CA THR A 212 -23.20 5.95 -0.10
C THR A 212 -23.19 7.42 0.30
N GLN A 213 -24.33 7.95 0.77
CA GLN A 213 -24.39 9.33 1.26
C GLN A 213 -23.52 9.50 2.52
N HIS A 214 -23.65 8.62 3.51
CA HIS A 214 -22.91 8.75 4.76
C HIS A 214 -21.40 8.55 4.56
N PHE A 215 -20.97 7.69 3.62
CA PHE A 215 -19.55 7.61 3.25
C PHE A 215 -19.02 8.94 2.76
N ARG A 216 -19.79 9.65 1.90
CA ARG A 216 -19.39 10.98 1.42
C ARG A 216 -19.26 11.94 2.60
N GLU A 217 -20.25 11.99 3.48
CA GLU A 217 -20.24 12.82 4.69
C GLU A 217 -19.01 12.54 5.59
N GLN A 218 -18.66 11.26 5.82
CA GLN A 218 -17.45 10.92 6.58
C GLN A 218 -16.15 11.32 5.85
N SER A 219 -16.11 11.09 4.54
CA SER A 219 -14.92 11.38 3.72
C SER A 219 -14.67 12.88 3.53
N GLU A 220 -15.73 13.70 3.53
CA GLU A 220 -15.63 15.16 3.45
C GLU A 220 -14.79 15.75 4.59
N CYS A 221 -14.84 15.16 5.78
CA CYS A 221 -13.98 15.55 6.90
C CYS A 221 -12.49 15.50 6.50
N MET A 222 -12.06 14.42 5.84
CA MET A 222 -10.66 14.27 5.40
C MET A 222 -10.31 15.24 4.28
N ILE A 223 -11.24 15.54 3.35
CA ILE A 223 -11.03 16.59 2.35
C ILE A 223 -10.71 17.92 3.04
N TYR A 224 -11.53 18.34 4.00
CA TYR A 224 -11.32 19.59 4.74
C TYR A 224 -10.05 19.58 5.58
N GLN A 225 -9.78 18.48 6.29
CA GLN A 225 -8.58 18.33 7.11
C GLN A 225 -7.32 18.53 6.26
N TYR A 226 -7.20 17.80 5.15
CA TYR A 226 -6.00 17.83 4.32
C TYR A 226 -5.89 19.12 3.50
N ASN A 227 -7.01 19.73 3.08
CA ASN A 227 -7.02 21.07 2.49
C ASN A 227 -6.44 22.15 3.41
N ASN A 228 -6.43 21.95 4.73
CA ASN A 228 -5.87 22.91 5.67
C ASN A 228 -4.35 22.79 5.86
N TYR A 229 -3.70 21.80 5.24
CA TYR A 229 -2.25 21.65 5.30
C TYR A 229 -1.56 22.53 4.25
N SER A 230 -0.89 23.59 4.70
CA SER A 230 -0.02 24.44 3.86
C SER A 230 1.41 23.90 3.84
N TRP A 231 1.93 23.59 2.65
CA TRP A 231 3.23 22.98 2.46
C TRP A 231 4.33 23.99 2.11
N ASP A 232 5.24 24.21 3.04
CA ASP A 232 6.37 25.13 2.95
C ASP A 232 7.29 24.89 1.73
N LEU A 233 7.55 23.64 1.37
CA LEU A 233 8.39 23.31 0.20
C LEU A 233 7.70 23.60 -1.14
N ALA A 234 6.38 23.80 -1.15
CA ALA A 234 5.58 24.06 -2.35
C ALA A 234 5.04 25.50 -2.37
N ASP A 235 5.85 26.48 -1.95
CA ASP A 235 5.46 27.90 -1.86
C ASP A 235 4.21 28.13 -0.99
N LYS A 236 4.08 27.37 0.10
CA LYS A 236 2.93 27.40 1.03
C LYS A 236 1.59 27.06 0.38
N GLN A 237 1.58 26.45 -0.81
CA GLN A 237 0.36 25.89 -1.39
C GLN A 237 -0.24 24.84 -0.46
N ASN A 238 -1.57 24.78 -0.45
CA ASN A 238 -2.30 23.81 0.35
C ASN A 238 -2.35 22.46 -0.37
N VAL A 239 -2.28 21.37 0.39
CA VAL A 239 -2.54 20.02 -0.12
C VAL A 239 -3.96 19.99 -0.69
N ASN A 240 -4.17 19.35 -1.83
CA ASN A 240 -5.49 19.15 -2.38
C ASN A 240 -6.14 17.92 -1.75
N GLY A 241 -6.97 18.13 -0.74
CA GLY A 241 -7.66 17.07 0.02
C GLY A 241 -8.66 16.26 -0.81
N PHE A 242 -9.14 16.78 -1.95
CA PHE A 242 -9.99 16.03 -2.87
C PHE A 242 -9.16 15.07 -3.73
N ASN A 243 -8.08 15.56 -4.35
CA ASN A 243 -7.20 14.73 -5.19
C ASN A 243 -6.48 13.65 -4.37
N THR A 244 -6.21 13.92 -3.09
CA THR A 244 -5.51 12.99 -2.19
C THR A 244 -6.43 12.10 -1.36
N LEU A 245 -7.75 12.17 -1.59
CA LEU A 245 -8.74 11.57 -0.71
C LEU A 245 -8.58 10.05 -0.56
N GLY A 246 -8.43 9.32 -1.67
CA GLY A 246 -8.31 7.86 -1.64
C GLY A 246 -7.12 7.39 -0.80
N GLU A 247 -5.95 8.00 -1.04
CA GLU A 247 -4.72 7.74 -0.29
C GLU A 247 -4.85 8.13 1.19
N ASN A 248 -5.50 9.25 1.49
CA ASN A 248 -5.72 9.68 2.87
C ASN A 248 -6.68 8.73 3.61
N ILE A 249 -7.74 8.25 2.95
CA ILE A 249 -8.66 7.23 3.49
C ILE A 249 -7.86 5.94 3.77
N ALA A 250 -7.03 5.51 2.82
CA ALA A 250 -6.22 4.31 2.93
C ALA A 250 -5.17 4.40 4.06
N ASP A 251 -4.49 5.53 4.22
CA ASP A 251 -3.55 5.77 5.33
C ASP A 251 -4.24 5.70 6.70
N ASN A 252 -5.37 6.39 6.83
CA ASN A 252 -6.12 6.47 8.09
C ASN A 252 -6.73 5.12 8.47
N GLY A 253 -7.29 4.40 7.50
CA GLY A 253 -7.81 3.05 7.69
C GLY A 253 -6.68 2.08 8.01
N GLY A 254 -5.61 2.09 7.23
CA GLY A 254 -4.49 1.16 7.33
C GLY A 254 -3.78 1.22 8.69
N VAL A 255 -3.43 2.42 9.17
CA VAL A 255 -2.78 2.56 10.48
C VAL A 255 -3.69 2.13 11.64
N ARG A 256 -5.01 2.41 11.54
CA ARG A 256 -6.00 2.00 12.54
C ARG A 256 -6.14 0.48 12.61
N GLN A 257 -6.25 -0.17 11.45
CA GLN A 257 -6.38 -1.62 11.34
C GLN A 257 -5.12 -2.32 11.83
N ALA A 258 -3.95 -1.83 11.43
CA ALA A 258 -2.67 -2.38 11.86
C ALA A 258 -2.47 -2.25 13.38
N TYR A 259 -2.82 -1.10 13.97
CA TYR A 259 -2.72 -0.91 15.41
C TYR A 259 -3.70 -1.81 16.18
N LYS A 260 -4.94 -1.94 15.72
CA LYS A 260 -5.93 -2.84 16.33
C LYS A 260 -5.52 -4.31 16.18
N ALA A 261 -4.91 -4.69 15.06
CA ALA A 261 -4.35 -6.03 14.86
C ALA A 261 -3.15 -6.31 15.78
N TYR A 262 -2.29 -5.31 16.01
CA TYR A 262 -1.20 -5.40 16.97
C TYR A 262 -1.71 -5.63 18.40
N LEU A 263 -2.67 -4.81 18.86
CA LEU A 263 -3.27 -4.96 20.19
C LEU A 263 -3.95 -6.33 20.36
N LYS A 264 -4.64 -6.81 19.32
CA LYS A 264 -5.27 -8.13 19.34
C LYS A 264 -4.23 -9.25 19.44
N TRP A 265 -3.15 -9.17 18.67
CA TRP A 265 -2.05 -10.13 18.75
C TRP A 265 -1.40 -10.15 20.14
N MET A 266 -1.20 -9.00 20.77
CA MET A 266 -0.73 -8.91 22.16
C MET A 266 -1.73 -9.56 23.14
N ALA A 267 -3.02 -9.30 22.99
CA ALA A 267 -4.08 -9.88 23.83
C ALA A 267 -4.20 -11.42 23.69
N GLU A 268 -3.85 -11.96 22.52
CA GLU A 268 -3.78 -13.40 22.24
C GLU A 268 -2.52 -14.08 22.81
N GLY A 269 -1.70 -13.35 23.59
CA GLY A 269 -0.48 -13.85 24.21
C GLY A 269 0.79 -13.62 23.39
N GLY A 270 0.72 -12.74 22.37
CA GLY A 270 1.89 -12.25 21.65
C GLY A 270 2.95 -11.69 22.60
N LYS A 271 4.21 -12.00 22.33
CA LYS A 271 5.36 -11.53 23.12
C LYS A 271 6.26 -10.70 22.24
N ASP A 272 6.21 -9.39 22.44
CA ASP A 272 7.07 -8.47 21.72
C ASP A 272 8.42 -8.27 22.42
N GLN A 273 9.38 -7.74 21.68
CA GLN A 273 10.75 -7.53 22.15
C GLN A 273 11.00 -6.04 22.43
N GLN A 274 11.57 -5.75 23.60
CA GLN A 274 12.06 -4.41 23.90
C GLN A 274 13.31 -4.11 23.08
N LEU A 275 13.42 -2.87 22.58
CA LEU A 275 14.62 -2.41 21.90
C LEU A 275 15.61 -1.83 22.92
N PRO A 276 16.86 -2.34 22.97
CA PRO A 276 17.86 -1.81 23.88
C PRO A 276 18.19 -0.35 23.55
N GLY A 277 18.31 0.50 24.58
CA GLY A 277 18.67 1.91 24.42
C GLY A 277 17.50 2.84 24.07
N LEU A 278 16.26 2.34 23.99
CA LEU A 278 15.04 3.13 23.83
C LEU A 278 14.12 2.91 25.03
N ASP A 279 13.84 3.99 25.76
CA ASP A 279 12.83 4.00 26.84
C ASP A 279 11.45 4.30 26.25
N LEU A 280 10.97 3.39 25.39
CA LEU A 280 9.67 3.48 24.72
C LEU A 280 8.88 2.20 24.91
N THR A 281 7.57 2.31 25.11
CA THR A 281 6.67 1.14 25.11
C THR A 281 6.53 0.56 23.70
N HIS A 282 6.05 -0.67 23.57
CA HIS A 282 5.86 -1.26 22.25
C HIS A 282 4.78 -0.52 21.43
N GLU A 283 3.75 0.02 22.08
CA GLU A 283 2.74 0.87 21.44
C GLU A 283 3.35 2.17 20.91
N GLN A 284 4.27 2.79 21.67
CA GLN A 284 5.04 3.93 21.18
C GLN A 284 5.92 3.55 19.98
N LEU A 285 6.59 2.39 20.05
CA LEU A 285 7.41 1.87 18.96
C LEU A 285 6.60 1.60 17.69
N PHE A 286 5.35 1.14 17.79
CA PHE A 286 4.45 0.99 16.64
C PHE A 286 4.29 2.32 15.89
N PHE A 287 3.98 3.41 16.61
CA PHE A 287 3.76 4.72 16.00
C PHE A 287 5.05 5.35 15.47
N ILE A 288 6.18 5.09 16.14
CA ILE A 288 7.50 5.51 15.63
C ILE A 288 7.85 4.76 14.34
N SER A 289 7.64 3.44 14.27
CA SER A 289 7.84 2.64 13.06
C SER A 289 7.01 3.19 11.89
N TYR A 290 5.70 3.40 12.14
CA TYR A 290 4.78 4.00 11.18
C TYR A 290 5.30 5.34 10.65
N ALA A 291 5.71 6.24 11.55
CA ALA A 291 6.20 7.56 11.15
C ALA A 291 7.53 7.50 10.37
N GLN A 292 8.44 6.58 10.75
CA GLN A 292 9.77 6.46 10.14
C GLN A 292 9.75 5.94 8.71
N VAL A 293 8.75 5.13 8.33
CA VAL A 293 8.51 4.74 6.93
C VAL A 293 8.39 5.96 6.01
N TRP A 294 7.88 7.07 6.52
CA TRP A 294 7.66 8.31 5.79
C TRP A 294 8.78 9.35 5.97
N CYS A 295 9.92 8.97 6.58
CA CYS A 295 11.04 9.89 6.71
C CYS A 295 11.63 10.23 5.33
N GLY A 296 11.49 11.48 4.93
CA GLY A 296 12.04 11.99 3.68
C GLY A 296 11.80 13.49 3.51
N SER A 297 12.36 14.05 2.44
CA SER A 297 12.14 15.44 2.06
C SER A 297 12.15 15.57 0.55
N TYR A 298 11.68 16.71 0.07
CA TYR A 298 11.51 16.98 -1.35
C TYR A 298 12.34 18.21 -1.76
N ARG A 299 12.78 18.23 -3.02
CA ARG A 299 13.29 19.47 -3.62
C ARG A 299 12.11 20.42 -3.86
N PRO A 300 12.25 21.74 -3.66
CA PRO A 300 11.14 22.69 -3.84
C PRO A 300 10.46 22.59 -5.21
N GLU A 301 11.23 22.43 -6.29
CA GLU A 301 10.70 22.33 -7.65
C GLU A 301 9.82 21.08 -7.82
N PHE A 302 10.25 19.96 -7.23
CA PHE A 302 9.49 18.73 -7.25
C PHE A 302 8.27 18.80 -6.32
N ALA A 303 8.36 19.47 -5.17
CA ALA A 303 7.22 19.67 -4.27
C ALA A 303 6.10 20.49 -4.93
N ILE A 304 6.44 21.55 -5.69
CA ILE A 304 5.49 22.35 -6.46
C ILE A 304 4.81 21.52 -7.56
N GLN A 305 5.54 20.58 -8.16
CA GLN A 305 4.98 19.65 -9.14
C GLN A 305 4.08 18.61 -8.47
N SER A 306 4.59 17.92 -7.45
CA SER A 306 3.93 16.78 -6.82
C SER A 306 2.64 17.18 -6.13
N ILE A 307 2.55 18.36 -5.52
CA ILE A 307 1.30 18.85 -4.90
C ILE A 307 0.13 18.99 -5.90
N LYS A 308 0.43 19.00 -7.21
CA LYS A 308 -0.57 19.09 -8.29
C LYS A 308 -0.82 17.76 -9.00
N THR A 309 0.15 16.85 -9.00
CA THR A 309 0.12 15.63 -9.85
C THR A 309 0.08 14.33 -9.06
N ASP A 310 0.62 14.32 -7.84
CA ASP A 310 0.63 13.14 -6.99
C ASP A 310 -0.73 13.01 -6.30
N VAL A 311 -1.25 11.79 -6.25
CA VAL A 311 -2.46 11.44 -5.51
C VAL A 311 -2.18 11.22 -4.03
N HIS A 312 -0.90 11.08 -3.64
CA HIS A 312 -0.53 10.97 -2.25
C HIS A 312 -0.33 12.34 -1.60
N SER A 313 -0.77 12.47 -0.35
CA SER A 313 -0.34 13.58 0.48
C SER A 313 1.19 13.58 0.67
N PRO A 314 1.84 14.75 0.81
CA PRO A 314 3.27 14.79 1.13
C PRO A 314 3.59 13.98 2.39
N LEU A 315 4.74 13.31 2.43
CA LEU A 315 5.13 12.34 3.48
C LEU A 315 4.78 12.79 4.91
N LYS A 316 5.11 14.05 5.27
CA LYS A 316 4.83 14.58 6.61
C LYS A 316 3.34 14.66 6.95
N TYR A 317 2.48 14.95 5.96
CA TYR A 317 1.03 15.06 6.17
C TYR A 317 0.33 13.70 6.17
N ARG A 318 0.92 12.67 5.54
CA ARG A 318 0.49 11.27 5.73
C ARG A 318 0.60 10.88 7.20
N VAL A 319 1.73 11.20 7.84
CA VAL A 319 1.95 10.97 9.27
C VAL A 319 1.01 11.83 10.13
N LEU A 320 1.05 13.16 9.96
CA LEU A 320 0.32 14.07 10.85
C LEU A 320 -1.20 13.86 10.73
N GLY A 321 -1.74 13.78 9.51
CA GLY A 321 -3.18 13.62 9.29
C GLY A 321 -3.72 12.33 9.86
N SER A 322 -3.02 11.21 9.65
CA SER A 322 -3.46 9.90 10.14
C SER A 322 -3.40 9.81 11.67
N LEU A 323 -2.32 10.30 12.29
CA LEU A 323 -2.14 10.24 13.74
C LEU A 323 -3.03 11.23 14.50
N GLN A 324 -3.40 12.35 13.89
CA GLN A 324 -4.43 13.26 14.44
C GLN A 324 -5.78 12.56 14.63
N ASN A 325 -6.14 11.69 13.68
CA ASN A 325 -7.43 11.01 13.61
C ASN A 325 -7.49 9.70 14.43
N LEU A 326 -6.33 9.20 14.88
CA LEU A 326 -6.23 7.99 15.68
C LEU A 326 -6.04 8.31 17.16
N ALA A 327 -7.13 8.25 17.93
CA ALA A 327 -7.15 8.55 19.36
C ALA A 327 -6.02 7.89 20.16
N ALA A 328 -5.78 6.62 19.86
CA ALA A 328 -4.76 5.83 20.53
C ALA A 328 -3.35 6.44 20.44
N PHE A 329 -3.01 7.18 19.38
CA PHE A 329 -1.74 7.88 19.30
C PHE A 329 -1.63 8.94 20.42
N ALA A 330 -2.65 9.79 20.54
CA ALA A 330 -2.66 10.84 21.55
C ALA A 330 -2.65 10.26 22.97
N ASP A 331 -3.34 9.14 23.20
CA ASP A 331 -3.34 8.45 24.49
C ASP A 331 -1.96 7.84 24.80
N THR A 332 -1.34 7.19 23.82
CA THR A 332 -0.02 6.53 23.95
C THR A 332 1.12 7.51 24.24
N PHE A 333 1.05 8.71 23.66
CA PHE A 333 2.03 9.79 23.88
C PHE A 333 1.58 10.82 24.90
N HIS A 334 0.44 10.61 25.57
CA HIS A 334 -0.12 11.52 26.57
C HIS A 334 -0.25 12.97 26.06
N CYS A 335 -0.65 13.14 24.80
CA CYS A 335 -0.84 14.44 24.17
C CYS A 335 -1.99 15.19 24.87
N ALA A 336 -1.79 16.46 25.24
CA ALA A 336 -2.85 17.27 25.84
C ALA A 336 -3.97 17.57 24.83
N GLN A 337 -5.23 17.52 25.28
CA GLN A 337 -6.39 17.79 24.42
C GLN A 337 -6.33 19.20 23.83
N GLY A 338 -6.64 19.32 22.53
CA GLY A 338 -6.59 20.59 21.78
C GLY A 338 -5.22 20.94 21.21
N THR A 339 -4.18 20.14 21.47
CA THR A 339 -2.90 20.26 20.75
C THR A 339 -3.04 19.80 19.30
N PRO A 340 -2.12 20.19 18.39
CA PRO A 340 -2.20 19.78 16.98
C PRO A 340 -2.27 18.26 16.75
N MET A 341 -1.72 17.45 17.65
CA MET A 341 -1.76 15.97 17.58
C MET A 341 -2.83 15.34 18.49
N HIS A 342 -3.67 16.15 19.13
CA HIS A 342 -4.86 15.71 19.86
C HIS A 342 -6.01 16.68 19.59
N PRO A 343 -6.45 16.82 18.32
CA PRO A 343 -7.56 17.70 17.99
C PRO A 343 -8.87 17.19 18.63
N LYS A 344 -9.81 18.12 18.83
CA LYS A 344 -11.15 17.79 19.38
C LYS A 344 -11.98 17.00 18.37
N GLU A 345 -11.85 17.33 17.10
CA GLU A 345 -12.53 16.65 16.00
C GLU A 345 -11.54 15.76 15.25
N ARG A 346 -12.00 14.57 14.88
CA ARG A 346 -11.21 13.54 14.22
C ARG A 346 -12.03 12.95 13.07
N CYS A 347 -11.42 12.81 11.92
CA CYS A 347 -12.06 12.17 10.78
C CYS A 347 -11.97 10.65 10.90
N ARG A 348 -13.04 9.94 10.54
CA ARG A 348 -13.03 8.47 10.46
C ARG A 348 -13.99 7.98 9.40
N VAL A 349 -13.45 7.24 8.44
CA VAL A 349 -14.24 6.45 7.48
C VAL A 349 -14.21 4.99 7.92
N TRP A 350 -13.05 4.34 7.83
CA TRP A 350 -12.83 2.93 8.19
C TRP A 350 -12.26 2.77 9.62
#